data_AF-A0A959JBE5-F1
#
_entry.id   AF-A0A959JBE5-F1
#
_cell.length_a   1.000
_cell.length_b   1.000
_cell.length_c   1.000
_cell.angle_alpha   90.00
_cell.angle_beta   90.00
_cell.angle_gamma   90.00
#
_symmetry.space_group_name_H-M   'P 1'
#
loop_
_entity.id
_entity.type
_entity.pdbx_description
1 polymer ?
#
loop_
_entity_poly.entity_id
_entity_poly.type
_entity_poly.pdbx_seq_one_letter_code
_entity_poly.pdbx_strand_id
1 'polypeptide(L)'
;MQKHFWIILSVLLIILAGLFLLPKSNVNFLNRQSEDPAALEVAEVKPKLLSYGFDLDSFMVDSGVIQRNQFLSDILTQAGIGSQKVFELAQAAEKLKYGPDESKIASTRNMRQGNNFALVYRDTALPPSYFIYEPDARKYVIYDLGDSNTIRVVERPRELQVVYDEGTINSSLWVAMASSGVAYGLITKMEEALGWVISFDYVQHGDVYKLVYEKEYIDGNPSGVGKLLGAYFATGGQEYYAYYYENDKYHGFFDDQGRPMVRQFLMSPISARYRISSRYNPSRFHPVLKIRRAHLGTDFAADYGTPIQATADGTVIMASYTKGNGNFVKIRHDKTFETQYLHMKGFAKGIRPGTRVRQGQTIGYVGSTGLATGPHVCYRFWKNGKQIDPLRLNFPPPEPMAEEDLPAFNVVKNQIRNMLGTKVISPINSSMPVIANQVQPVEPEAKTDALD
;
A
#
# COMPACT_ATOMS: atom_id res chain seq x y z
N MET A 1 9.07 26.66 63.54
CA MET A 1 9.83 26.04 62.43
C MET A 1 11.26 25.58 62.77
N GLN A 2 11.88 25.97 63.89
CA GLN A 2 13.25 25.52 64.23
C GLN A 2 13.37 24.16 64.94
N LYS A 3 12.31 23.62 65.57
CA LYS A 3 12.39 22.35 66.33
C LYS A 3 12.35 21.08 65.47
N HIS A 4 11.80 21.15 64.26
CA HIS A 4 11.71 19.97 63.36
C HIS A 4 12.96 19.77 62.50
N PHE A 5 13.76 20.82 62.27
CA PHE A 5 14.99 20.74 61.47
C PHE A 5 16.08 19.91 62.15
N TRP A 6 16.25 20.07 63.47
CA TRP A 6 17.24 19.32 64.25
C TRP A 6 16.90 17.83 64.45
N ILE A 7 15.62 17.47 64.35
CA ILE A 7 15.17 16.08 64.45
C ILE A 7 15.45 15.33 63.13
N ILE A 8 15.27 15.99 61.98
CA ILE A 8 15.55 15.39 60.67
C ILE A 8 17.07 15.24 60.46
N LEU A 9 17.86 16.21 60.91
CA LEU A 9 19.33 16.15 60.80
C LEU A 9 19.96 15.07 61.69
N SER A 10 19.38 14.80 62.87
CA SER A 10 19.87 13.74 63.78
C SER A 10 19.52 12.33 63.30
N VAL A 11 18.37 12.14 62.64
CA VAL A 11 18.00 10.84 62.05
C VAL A 11 18.87 10.50 60.84
N LEU A 12 19.26 11.47 60.02
CA LEU A 12 20.12 11.24 58.85
C LEU A 12 21.56 10.83 59.25
N LEU A 13 22.07 11.38 60.35
CA LEU A 13 23.41 11.09 60.88
C LEU A 13 23.51 9.70 61.52
N ILE A 14 22.42 9.20 62.13
CA ILE A 14 22.36 7.85 62.70
C ILE A 14 22.30 6.78 61.59
N ILE A 15 21.64 7.06 60.47
CA ILE A 15 21.58 6.15 59.32
C ILE A 15 22.94 6.07 58.60
N LEU A 16 23.68 7.18 58.49
CA LEU A 16 25.02 7.17 57.90
C LEU A 16 26.06 6.45 58.78
N ALA A 17 25.93 6.51 60.11
CA ALA A 17 26.83 5.81 61.03
C ALA A 17 26.57 4.29 61.09
N GLY A 18 25.33 3.86 60.81
CA GLY A 18 24.96 2.43 60.81
C GLY A 18 25.52 1.61 59.64
N LEU A 19 25.91 2.26 58.53
CA LEU A 19 26.48 1.56 57.37
C LEU A 19 27.96 1.18 57.52
N PHE A 20 28.65 1.68 58.55
CA PHE A 20 30.10 1.46 58.74
C PHE A 20 30.44 0.41 59.81
N LEU A 21 29.43 -0.26 60.40
CA LEU A 21 29.59 -1.21 61.52
C LEU A 21 28.97 -2.59 61.25
N LEU A 22 29.28 -3.20 60.09
CA LEU A 22 29.07 -4.64 59.91
C LEU A 22 30.41 -5.39 59.88
N PRO A 23 30.60 -6.44 60.71
CA PRO A 23 31.87 -7.12 60.86
C PRO A 23 32.19 -7.98 59.64
N LYS A 24 33.40 -7.84 59.09
CA LYS A 24 33.97 -8.82 58.15
C LYS A 24 34.42 -10.05 58.94
N SER A 25 33.57 -11.06 59.07
CA SER A 25 33.97 -12.37 59.58
C SER A 25 34.54 -13.22 58.45
N ASN A 26 35.85 -13.47 58.50
CA ASN A 26 36.54 -14.51 57.75
C ASN A 26 36.02 -15.88 58.18
N VAL A 27 35.54 -16.68 57.22
CA VAL A 27 35.37 -18.11 57.40
C VAL A 27 36.13 -18.81 56.28
N ASN A 28 37.27 -19.38 56.64
CA ASN A 28 38.01 -20.34 55.83
C ASN A 28 37.15 -21.59 55.66
N PHE A 29 36.76 -21.90 54.43
CA PHE A 29 36.25 -23.24 54.10
C PHE A 29 37.31 -23.98 53.29
N LEU A 30 37.62 -25.16 53.79
CA LEU A 30 38.70 -26.04 53.39
C LEU A 30 38.54 -26.52 51.94
N ASN A 31 39.69 -26.49 51.26
CA ASN A 31 40.14 -27.33 50.16
C ASN A 31 39.24 -28.54 49.86
N ARG A 32 38.44 -28.44 48.79
CA ARG A 32 37.87 -29.58 48.08
C ARG A 32 38.33 -29.47 46.64
N GLN A 33 39.17 -30.41 46.20
CA GLN A 33 39.55 -30.61 44.80
C GLN A 33 38.28 -30.57 43.94
N SER A 34 38.17 -29.57 43.07
CA SER A 34 37.18 -29.55 41.99
C SER A 34 37.92 -29.86 40.69
N GLU A 35 37.51 -30.97 40.09
CA GLU A 35 37.91 -31.43 38.76
C GLU A 35 37.72 -30.32 37.71
N ASP A 36 38.62 -30.32 36.73
CA ASP A 36 38.63 -29.46 35.54
C ASP A 36 37.26 -29.46 34.83
N PRO A 37 36.55 -28.33 34.70
CA PRO A 37 35.45 -28.24 33.76
C PRO A 37 36.05 -27.97 32.38
N ALA A 38 36.06 -29.01 31.55
CA ALA A 38 36.38 -28.94 30.13
C ALA A 38 35.80 -27.67 29.48
N ALA A 39 36.67 -26.88 28.88
CA ALA A 39 36.30 -25.69 28.14
C ALA A 39 35.28 -26.05 27.05
N LEU A 40 34.04 -25.57 27.22
CA LEU A 40 33.04 -25.56 26.16
C LEU A 40 33.46 -24.48 25.15
N GLU A 41 34.05 -24.89 24.03
CA GLU A 41 34.19 -24.04 22.85
C GLU A 41 32.80 -23.55 22.41
N VAL A 42 32.55 -22.25 22.55
CA VAL A 42 31.39 -21.61 21.91
C VAL A 42 31.76 -21.43 20.44
N ALA A 43 31.38 -22.39 19.62
CA ALA A 43 31.56 -22.32 18.17
C ALA A 43 30.85 -21.08 17.61
N GLU A 44 31.58 -20.26 16.84
CA GLU A 44 30.99 -19.17 16.03
C GLU A 44 29.93 -19.75 15.09
N VAL A 45 28.66 -19.39 15.30
CA VAL A 45 27.58 -19.78 14.38
C VAL A 45 27.69 -18.90 13.13
N LYS A 46 28.36 -19.41 12.10
CA LYS A 46 28.34 -18.77 10.76
C LYS A 46 26.88 -18.68 10.27
N PRO A 47 26.44 -17.53 9.72
CA PRO A 47 25.10 -17.40 9.17
C PRO A 47 24.94 -18.38 8.00
N LYS A 48 23.97 -19.28 8.11
CA LYS A 48 23.68 -20.27 7.06
C LYS A 48 23.24 -19.55 5.80
N LEU A 49 23.85 -19.89 4.67
CA LEU A 49 23.41 -19.41 3.37
C LEU A 49 22.20 -20.26 2.95
N LEU A 50 21.02 -19.65 2.88
CA LEU A 50 19.78 -20.35 2.55
C LEU A 50 19.34 -20.03 1.12
N SER A 51 18.80 -21.03 0.43
CA SER A 51 18.07 -20.88 -0.84
C SER A 51 16.74 -21.61 -0.75
N TYR A 52 15.62 -20.88 -0.94
CA TYR A 52 14.26 -21.40 -0.75
C TYR A 52 14.01 -22.07 0.61
N GLY A 53 14.72 -21.62 1.65
CA GLY A 53 14.69 -22.21 2.99
C GLY A 53 15.54 -23.46 3.17
N PHE A 54 16.28 -23.90 2.15
CA PHE A 54 17.25 -25.00 2.23
C PHE A 54 18.64 -24.46 2.54
N ASP A 55 19.33 -25.14 3.46
CA ASP A 55 20.71 -24.86 3.84
C ASP A 55 21.68 -25.30 2.74
N LEU A 56 22.38 -24.35 2.12
CA LEU A 56 23.28 -24.62 0.99
C LEU A 56 24.55 -25.38 1.40
N ASP A 57 24.84 -25.50 2.71
CA ASP A 57 25.89 -26.39 3.20
C ASP A 57 25.45 -27.87 3.16
N SER A 58 24.13 -28.14 3.13
CA SER A 58 23.54 -29.48 3.17
C SER A 58 22.82 -29.87 1.88
N PHE A 59 22.52 -28.90 1.02
CA PHE A 59 21.77 -29.10 -0.21
C PHE A 59 22.42 -28.35 -1.36
N MET A 60 22.50 -29.00 -2.52
CA MET A 60 22.83 -28.33 -3.77
C MET A 60 21.56 -27.90 -4.49
N VAL A 61 21.53 -26.68 -5.00
CA VAL A 61 20.42 -26.13 -5.77
C VAL A 61 20.88 -25.88 -7.20
N ASP A 62 20.26 -26.57 -8.15
CA ASP A 62 20.47 -26.36 -9.59
C ASP A 62 19.28 -25.58 -10.17
N SER A 63 19.53 -24.38 -10.67
CA SER A 63 18.50 -23.44 -11.11
C SER A 63 18.40 -23.41 -12.63
N GLY A 64 17.18 -23.29 -13.14
CA GLY A 64 16.91 -23.22 -14.57
C GLY A 64 15.73 -22.32 -14.93
N VAL A 65 15.55 -22.09 -16.22
CA VAL A 65 14.43 -21.34 -16.79
C VAL A 65 13.64 -22.27 -17.70
N ILE A 66 12.31 -22.29 -17.53
CA ILE A 66 11.42 -23.13 -18.33
C ILE A 66 11.49 -22.68 -19.80
N GLN A 67 11.90 -23.60 -20.66
CA GLN A 67 12.02 -23.37 -22.09
C GLN A 67 10.67 -23.46 -22.81
N ARG A 68 10.64 -23.00 -24.07
CA ARG A 68 9.44 -23.10 -24.90
C ARG A 68 9.04 -24.57 -25.07
N ASN A 69 7.77 -24.88 -24.83
CA ASN A 69 7.21 -26.24 -24.89
C ASN A 69 7.88 -27.26 -23.95
N GLN A 70 8.58 -26.81 -22.91
CA GLN A 70 9.12 -27.68 -21.87
C GLN A 70 8.08 -27.86 -20.76
N PHE A 71 7.75 -29.10 -20.45
CA PHE A 71 6.79 -29.46 -19.39
C PHE A 71 7.50 -29.98 -18.15
N LEU A 72 6.78 -30.02 -17.02
CA LEU A 72 7.27 -30.61 -15.78
C LEU A 72 7.82 -32.03 -15.98
N SER A 73 7.14 -32.83 -16.80
CA SER A 73 7.56 -34.19 -17.12
C SER A 73 8.94 -34.24 -17.77
N ASP A 74 9.26 -33.28 -18.63
CA ASP A 74 10.53 -33.25 -19.35
C ASP A 74 11.66 -32.92 -18.37
N ILE A 75 11.45 -31.88 -17.54
CA ILE A 75 12.41 -31.43 -16.52
C ILE A 75 12.71 -32.56 -15.53
N LEU A 76 11.67 -33.16 -14.95
CA LEU A 76 11.84 -34.18 -13.91
C LEU A 76 12.38 -35.50 -14.47
N THR A 77 11.94 -35.93 -15.65
CA THR A 77 12.45 -37.16 -16.28
C THR A 77 13.93 -37.01 -16.64
N GLN A 78 14.34 -35.84 -17.15
CA GLN A 78 15.74 -35.54 -17.41
C GLN A 78 16.59 -35.55 -16.13
N ALA A 79 16.01 -35.15 -14.99
CA ALA A 79 16.63 -35.21 -13.67
C ALA A 79 16.58 -36.60 -13.00
N GLY A 80 16.15 -37.64 -13.72
CA GLY A 80 16.13 -39.02 -13.23
C GLY A 80 14.90 -39.40 -12.39
N ILE A 81 13.86 -38.56 -12.36
CA ILE A 81 12.59 -38.88 -11.69
C ILE A 81 11.73 -39.74 -12.63
N GLY A 82 11.28 -40.90 -12.14
CA GLY A 82 10.46 -41.82 -12.93
C GLY A 82 9.08 -41.26 -13.29
N SER A 83 8.57 -41.63 -14.46
CA SER A 83 7.29 -41.12 -15.01
C SER A 83 6.08 -41.34 -14.10
N GLN A 84 6.06 -42.44 -13.34
CA GLN A 84 5.00 -42.71 -12.37
C GLN A 84 4.94 -41.64 -11.27
N LYS A 85 6.11 -41.24 -10.75
CA LYS A 85 6.22 -40.20 -9.72
C LYS A 85 5.80 -38.83 -10.24
N VAL A 86 6.22 -38.50 -11.47
CA VAL A 86 5.79 -37.28 -12.16
C VAL A 86 4.26 -37.23 -12.28
N PHE A 87 3.63 -38.35 -12.66
CA PHE A 87 2.19 -38.42 -12.80
C PHE A 87 1.45 -38.26 -11.46
N GLU A 88 1.95 -38.87 -10.39
CA GLU A 88 1.40 -38.72 -9.03
C GLU A 88 1.49 -37.28 -8.54
N LEU A 89 2.63 -36.62 -8.73
CA LEU A 89 2.82 -35.21 -8.40
C LEU A 89 1.87 -34.31 -9.19
N ALA A 90 1.72 -34.53 -10.50
CA ALA A 90 0.79 -33.77 -11.33
C ALA A 90 -0.67 -33.94 -10.85
N GLN A 91 -1.06 -35.13 -10.42
CA GLN A 91 -2.37 -35.35 -9.82
C GLN A 91 -2.53 -34.67 -8.47
N ALA A 92 -1.53 -34.74 -7.59
CA ALA A 92 -1.55 -34.07 -6.29
C ALA A 92 -1.68 -32.55 -6.46
N ALA A 93 -0.92 -31.98 -7.39
CA ALA A 93 -0.99 -30.57 -7.79
C ALA A 93 -2.38 -30.18 -8.32
N GLU A 94 -3.00 -31.01 -9.16
CA GLU A 94 -4.31 -30.70 -9.73
C GLU A 94 -5.44 -30.79 -8.69
N LYS A 95 -5.31 -31.62 -7.65
CA LYS A 95 -6.27 -31.64 -6.53
C LYS A 95 -6.28 -30.32 -5.75
N LEU A 96 -5.15 -29.63 -5.68
CA LEU A 96 -5.04 -28.32 -5.03
C LEU A 96 -5.74 -27.20 -5.83
N LYS A 97 -6.11 -27.43 -7.08
CA LYS A 97 -6.82 -26.46 -7.93
C LYS A 97 -8.17 -25.99 -7.38
N TYR A 98 -8.83 -26.80 -6.56
CA TYR A 98 -10.16 -26.49 -6.01
C TYR A 98 -10.13 -25.79 -4.64
N GLY A 99 -8.96 -25.41 -4.15
CA GLY A 99 -8.80 -24.63 -2.92
C GLY A 99 -8.80 -23.10 -3.13
N PRO A 100 -8.44 -22.32 -2.10
CA PRO A 100 -8.30 -20.86 -2.20
C PRO A 100 -7.30 -20.45 -3.30
N ASP A 101 -7.29 -19.19 -3.74
CA ASP A 101 -6.52 -18.76 -4.93
C ASP A 101 -5.04 -19.19 -4.92
N GLU A 102 -4.44 -19.31 -3.74
CA GLU A 102 -3.06 -19.77 -3.54
C GLU A 102 -2.81 -21.20 -4.01
N SER A 103 -3.79 -22.10 -3.87
CA SER A 103 -3.63 -23.51 -4.22
C SER A 103 -3.77 -23.76 -5.72
N LYS A 104 -4.36 -22.83 -6.48
CA LYS A 104 -4.35 -22.86 -7.95
C LYS A 104 -2.94 -22.66 -8.50
N ILE A 105 -2.10 -21.88 -7.83
CA ILE A 105 -0.74 -21.57 -8.25
C ILE A 105 0.14 -22.84 -8.27
N ALA A 106 -0.18 -23.81 -7.42
CA ALA A 106 0.50 -25.11 -7.35
C ALA A 106 0.14 -26.07 -8.51
N SER A 107 -0.80 -25.74 -9.40
CA SER A 107 -1.10 -26.60 -10.55
C SER A 107 0.03 -26.56 -11.57
N THR A 108 0.47 -27.74 -12.01
CA THR A 108 1.50 -27.90 -13.04
C THR A 108 1.10 -27.32 -14.39
N ARG A 109 -0.21 -27.11 -14.64
CA ARG A 109 -0.73 -26.45 -15.85
C ARG A 109 -0.41 -24.96 -15.90
N ASN A 110 -0.10 -24.35 -14.76
CA ASN A 110 0.25 -22.94 -14.68
C ASN A 110 1.74 -22.68 -14.92
N MET A 111 2.54 -23.73 -15.16
CA MET A 111 3.93 -23.59 -15.54
C MET A 111 4.06 -22.90 -16.89
N ARG A 112 4.79 -21.79 -16.92
CA ARG A 112 4.94 -20.92 -18.09
C ARG A 112 6.39 -20.86 -18.53
N GLN A 113 6.58 -20.76 -19.84
CA GLN A 113 7.87 -20.44 -20.43
C GLN A 113 8.42 -19.14 -19.81
N GLY A 114 9.73 -19.11 -19.53
CA GLY A 114 10.43 -17.95 -19.00
C GLY A 114 10.39 -17.84 -17.48
N ASN A 115 9.58 -18.65 -16.80
CA ASN A 115 9.61 -18.74 -15.34
C ASN A 115 10.80 -19.58 -14.87
N ASN A 116 11.29 -19.24 -13.68
CA ASN A 116 12.39 -19.96 -13.06
C ASN A 116 11.89 -21.23 -12.37
N PHE A 117 12.79 -22.20 -12.28
CA PHE A 117 12.64 -23.39 -11.46
C PHE A 117 13.98 -23.75 -10.81
N ALA A 118 13.94 -24.59 -9.79
CA ALA A 118 15.15 -25.18 -9.23
C ALA A 118 14.94 -26.65 -8.85
N LEU A 119 16.01 -27.44 -8.93
CA LEU A 119 16.11 -28.81 -8.47
C LEU A 119 17.02 -28.83 -7.23
N VAL A 120 16.53 -29.39 -6.14
CA VAL A 120 17.25 -29.42 -4.87
C VAL A 120 17.70 -30.84 -4.56
N TYR A 121 19.01 -31.03 -4.41
CA TYR A 121 19.67 -32.31 -4.18
C TYR A 121 20.27 -32.35 -2.78
N ARG A 122 20.06 -33.44 -2.05
CA ARG A 122 20.89 -33.76 -0.87
C ARG A 122 22.25 -34.32 -1.27
N ASP A 123 22.25 -35.12 -2.32
CA ASP A 123 23.41 -35.73 -2.95
C ASP A 123 23.17 -35.69 -4.46
N THR A 124 24.14 -35.18 -5.21
CA THR A 124 24.05 -35.00 -6.66
C THR A 124 24.17 -36.31 -7.42
N ALA A 125 24.63 -37.37 -6.77
CA ALA A 125 24.62 -38.72 -7.32
C ALA A 125 23.21 -39.36 -7.33
N LEU A 126 22.25 -38.76 -6.62
CA LEU A 126 20.87 -39.22 -6.52
C LEU A 126 19.91 -38.28 -7.24
N PRO A 127 18.69 -38.74 -7.61
CA PRO A 127 17.65 -37.86 -8.11
C PRO A 127 17.31 -36.73 -7.09
N PRO A 128 16.79 -35.58 -7.57
CA PRO A 128 16.50 -34.44 -6.71
C PRO A 128 15.44 -34.78 -5.66
N SER A 129 15.59 -34.21 -4.46
CA SER A 129 14.64 -34.36 -3.36
C SER A 129 13.46 -33.39 -3.48
N TYR A 130 13.67 -32.22 -4.08
CA TYR A 130 12.61 -31.23 -4.27
C TYR A 130 12.68 -30.61 -5.67
N PHE A 131 11.51 -30.27 -6.19
CA PHE A 131 11.36 -29.38 -7.33
C PHE A 131 10.74 -28.07 -6.85
N ILE A 132 11.31 -26.96 -7.28
CA ILE A 132 10.85 -25.61 -6.94
C ILE A 132 10.40 -24.93 -8.21
N TYR A 133 9.21 -24.35 -8.17
CA TYR A 133 8.67 -23.55 -9.26
C TYR A 133 8.41 -22.12 -8.82
N GLU A 134 8.86 -21.15 -9.59
CA GLU A 134 8.64 -19.73 -9.36
C GLU A 134 7.57 -19.18 -10.33
N PRO A 135 6.28 -19.21 -9.95
CA PRO A 135 5.20 -18.62 -10.74
C PRO A 135 5.35 -17.10 -10.91
N ASP A 136 5.87 -16.42 -9.89
CA ASP A 136 6.07 -14.97 -9.85
C ASP A 136 7.18 -14.59 -8.84
N ALA A 137 7.48 -13.30 -8.73
CA ALA A 137 8.53 -12.81 -7.84
C ALA A 137 8.21 -13.03 -6.35
N ARG A 138 6.95 -13.08 -5.96
CA ARG A 138 6.49 -13.09 -4.56
C ARG A 138 6.25 -14.49 -4.02
N LYS A 139 5.93 -15.45 -4.88
CA LYS A 139 5.59 -16.82 -4.46
C LYS A 139 6.44 -17.83 -5.20
N TYR A 140 6.80 -18.89 -4.48
CA TYR A 140 7.36 -20.10 -5.07
C TYR A 140 6.66 -21.33 -4.51
N VAL A 141 6.70 -22.43 -5.25
CA VAL A 141 6.06 -23.69 -4.91
C VAL A 141 7.12 -24.75 -4.74
N ILE A 142 7.15 -25.40 -3.57
CA ILE A 142 8.01 -26.54 -3.28
C ILE A 142 7.19 -27.81 -3.48
N TYR A 143 7.66 -28.68 -4.37
CA TYR A 143 7.15 -30.03 -4.59
C TYR A 143 8.14 -31.02 -3.98
N ASP A 144 7.71 -31.79 -2.98
CA ASP A 144 8.49 -32.88 -2.41
C ASP A 144 8.48 -34.07 -3.38
N LEU A 145 9.66 -34.41 -3.90
CA LEU A 145 9.87 -35.51 -4.83
C LEU A 145 10.15 -36.84 -4.10
N GLY A 146 10.32 -36.82 -2.77
CA GLY A 146 10.38 -37.99 -1.91
C GLY A 146 8.99 -38.58 -1.64
N ASP A 147 8.87 -39.45 -0.64
CA ASP A 147 7.65 -40.25 -0.46
C ASP A 147 6.40 -39.46 -0.04
N SER A 148 6.57 -38.25 0.50
CA SER A 148 5.45 -37.47 1.05
C SER A 148 4.52 -36.88 -0.03
N ASN A 149 5.03 -36.65 -1.26
CA ASN A 149 4.33 -35.94 -2.34
C ASN A 149 3.69 -34.61 -1.89
N THR A 150 4.23 -33.98 -0.84
CA THR A 150 3.68 -32.73 -0.30
C THR A 150 4.01 -31.55 -1.22
N ILE A 151 3.06 -30.62 -1.33
CA ILE A 151 3.22 -29.40 -2.13
C ILE A 151 2.96 -28.21 -1.22
N ARG A 152 3.91 -27.28 -1.18
CA ARG A 152 3.84 -26.10 -0.32
C ARG A 152 4.01 -24.85 -1.16
N VAL A 153 3.09 -23.90 -1.02
CA VAL A 153 3.25 -22.55 -1.56
C VAL A 153 3.91 -21.71 -0.48
N VAL A 154 5.01 -21.07 -0.82
CA VAL A 154 5.77 -20.20 0.09
C VAL A 154 5.76 -18.79 -0.47
N GLU A 155 5.44 -17.82 0.39
CA GLU A 155 5.51 -16.41 0.08
C GLU A 155 6.85 -15.85 0.56
N ARG A 156 7.56 -15.17 -0.35
CA ARG A 156 8.82 -14.51 -0.02
C ARG A 156 8.56 -13.28 0.84
N PRO A 157 9.39 -13.01 1.85
CA PRO A 157 9.30 -11.78 2.60
C PRO A 157 9.56 -10.60 1.66
N ARG A 158 8.72 -9.57 1.78
CA ARG A 158 8.97 -8.29 1.12
C ARG A 158 9.73 -7.37 2.06
N GLU A 159 10.67 -6.64 1.50
CA GLU A 159 11.33 -5.53 2.15
C GLU A 159 10.75 -4.23 1.58
N LEU A 160 10.48 -3.26 2.46
CA LEU A 160 9.97 -1.95 2.08
C LEU A 160 11.04 -0.92 2.35
N GLN A 161 11.38 -0.13 1.33
CA GLN A 161 12.26 1.02 1.46
C GLN A 161 11.51 2.29 1.15
N VAL A 162 11.63 3.31 1.99
CA VAL A 162 11.04 4.63 1.73
C VAL A 162 11.93 5.39 0.76
N VAL A 163 11.35 5.83 -0.36
CA VAL A 163 12.04 6.48 -1.48
C VAL A 163 11.43 7.85 -1.74
N TYR A 164 12.28 8.82 -2.07
CA TYR A 164 11.92 10.15 -2.55
C TYR A 164 12.07 10.24 -4.07
N ASP A 165 11.13 10.90 -4.73
CA ASP A 165 11.23 11.25 -6.15
C ASP A 165 10.70 12.67 -6.42
N GLU A 166 11.26 13.35 -7.41
CA GLU A 166 10.86 14.70 -7.82
C GLU A 166 10.95 14.92 -9.32
N GLY A 167 10.13 15.82 -9.84
CA GLY A 167 10.22 16.21 -11.24
C GLY A 167 9.44 17.46 -11.60
N THR A 168 9.69 17.92 -12.83
CA THR A 168 9.01 19.07 -13.42
C THR A 168 8.14 18.62 -14.58
N ILE A 169 6.93 19.15 -14.66
CA ILE A 169 5.96 18.85 -15.71
C ILE A 169 6.24 19.73 -16.92
N ASN A 170 6.50 19.08 -18.05
CA ASN A 170 6.65 19.75 -19.33
C ASN A 170 5.37 19.70 -20.19
N SER A 171 4.59 18.62 -20.07
CA SER A 171 3.40 18.35 -20.92
C SER A 171 2.23 17.78 -20.13
N SER A 172 2.44 16.69 -19.38
CA SER A 172 1.46 16.13 -18.44
C SER A 172 2.16 15.47 -17.26
N LEU A 173 1.45 15.33 -16.14
CA LEU A 173 1.96 14.59 -14.97
C LEU A 173 2.39 13.17 -15.38
N TRP A 174 1.57 12.51 -16.18
CA TRP A 174 1.83 11.15 -16.64
C TRP A 174 3.15 11.04 -17.41
N VAL A 175 3.39 11.95 -18.36
CA VAL A 175 4.63 11.95 -19.14
C VAL A 175 5.83 12.26 -18.24
N ALA A 176 5.70 13.22 -17.34
CA ALA A 176 6.77 13.61 -16.43
C ALA A 176 7.21 12.44 -15.53
N MET A 177 6.25 11.76 -14.89
CA MET A 177 6.52 10.61 -14.01
C MET A 177 6.96 9.36 -14.79
N ALA A 178 6.35 9.07 -15.94
CA ALA A 178 6.78 7.93 -16.75
C ALA A 178 8.23 8.10 -17.24
N SER A 179 8.64 9.34 -17.53
CA SER A 179 10.01 9.64 -17.99
C SER A 179 11.07 9.59 -16.90
N SER A 180 10.71 9.73 -15.62
CA SER A 180 11.63 9.57 -14.48
C SER A 180 11.77 8.10 -14.04
N GLY A 181 11.14 7.15 -14.73
CA GLY A 181 11.20 5.72 -14.40
C GLY A 181 10.27 5.32 -13.25
N VAL A 182 9.32 6.20 -12.89
CA VAL A 182 8.32 5.91 -11.86
C VAL A 182 7.32 4.88 -12.37
N ALA A 183 7.02 3.87 -11.55
CA ALA A 183 6.03 2.85 -11.88
C ALA A 183 4.62 3.47 -12.02
N TYR A 184 3.86 3.02 -13.02
CA TYR A 184 2.49 3.47 -13.29
C TYR A 184 1.58 3.53 -12.07
N GLY A 185 1.72 2.56 -11.15
CA GLY A 185 0.91 2.51 -9.92
C GLY A 185 1.11 3.73 -9.01
N LEU A 186 2.26 4.41 -9.07
CA LEU A 186 2.50 5.62 -8.27
C LEU A 186 1.80 6.86 -8.84
N ILE A 187 1.65 6.93 -10.17
CA ILE A 187 0.91 8.03 -10.83
C ILE A 187 -0.54 8.04 -10.35
N THR A 188 -1.20 6.88 -10.38
CA THR A 188 -2.57 6.73 -9.88
C THR A 188 -2.68 7.09 -8.40
N LYS A 189 -1.72 6.69 -7.57
CA LYS A 189 -1.70 7.05 -6.13
C LYS A 189 -1.55 8.57 -5.93
N MET A 190 -0.75 9.24 -6.75
CA MET A 190 -0.62 10.70 -6.68
C MET A 190 -1.93 11.39 -7.10
N GLU A 191 -2.57 10.90 -8.17
CA GLU A 191 -3.90 11.38 -8.59
C GLU A 191 -4.95 11.17 -7.50
N GLU A 192 -4.91 10.05 -6.78
CA GLU A 192 -5.79 9.79 -5.64
C GLU A 192 -5.50 10.72 -4.45
N ALA A 193 -4.23 11.03 -4.17
CA ALA A 193 -3.83 11.88 -3.06
C ALA A 193 -4.18 13.35 -3.27
N LEU A 194 -4.03 13.85 -4.51
CA LEU A 194 -4.09 15.27 -4.82
C LEU A 194 -5.19 15.66 -5.81
N GLY A 195 -5.70 14.72 -6.62
CA GLY A 195 -6.70 14.98 -7.68
C GLY A 195 -8.03 15.52 -7.15
N TRP A 196 -8.21 15.47 -5.84
CA TRP A 196 -9.30 16.12 -5.14
C TRP A 196 -9.09 17.61 -4.93
N VAL A 197 -7.87 18.10 -4.74
CA VAL A 197 -7.60 19.53 -4.51
C VAL A 197 -7.20 20.22 -5.81
N ILE A 198 -6.44 19.53 -6.66
CA ILE A 198 -5.98 20.02 -7.96
C ILE A 198 -6.58 19.21 -9.11
N SER A 199 -6.78 19.87 -10.26
CA SER A 199 -7.12 19.18 -11.51
C SER A 199 -5.88 19.06 -12.36
N PHE A 200 -5.44 17.82 -12.59
CA PHE A 200 -4.27 17.54 -13.42
C PHE A 200 -4.51 17.76 -14.92
N ASP A 201 -5.74 18.06 -15.32
CA ASP A 201 -6.08 18.44 -16.70
C ASP A 201 -5.56 19.85 -17.06
N TYR A 202 -5.23 20.67 -16.06
CA TYR A 202 -4.80 22.07 -16.22
C TYR A 202 -3.36 22.31 -15.76
N VAL A 203 -2.53 21.27 -15.69
CA VAL A 203 -1.11 21.42 -15.38
C VAL A 203 -0.42 22.32 -16.39
N GLN A 204 0.50 23.14 -15.91
CA GLN A 204 1.27 24.08 -16.70
C GLN A 204 2.71 23.58 -16.88
N HIS A 205 3.34 24.06 -17.95
CA HIS A 205 4.77 23.85 -18.15
C HIS A 205 5.54 24.52 -16.99
N GLY A 206 6.38 23.74 -16.31
CA GLY A 206 7.15 24.20 -15.14
C GLY A 206 6.54 23.84 -13.79
N ASP A 207 5.35 23.23 -13.74
CA ASP A 207 4.79 22.72 -12.48
C ASP A 207 5.71 21.65 -11.87
N VAL A 208 5.81 21.60 -10.55
CA VAL A 208 6.73 20.69 -9.84
C VAL A 208 5.95 19.67 -9.03
N TYR A 209 6.39 18.42 -9.05
CA TYR A 209 5.90 17.39 -8.14
C TYR A 209 7.03 16.81 -7.30
N LYS A 210 6.68 16.34 -6.09
CA LYS A 210 7.55 15.51 -5.25
C LYS A 210 6.75 14.43 -4.57
N LEU A 211 7.38 13.28 -4.33
CA LEU A 211 6.73 12.09 -3.80
C LEU A 211 7.64 11.41 -2.78
N VAL A 212 7.03 10.89 -1.73
CA VAL A 212 7.67 9.98 -0.77
C VAL A 212 6.80 8.73 -0.70
N TYR A 213 7.37 7.58 -1.00
CA TYR A 213 6.61 6.33 -1.15
C TYR A 213 7.45 5.11 -0.78
N GLU A 214 6.79 3.98 -0.52
CA GLU A 214 7.44 2.71 -0.29
C GLU A 214 7.75 2.02 -1.62
N LYS A 215 8.98 1.55 -1.79
CA LYS A 215 9.39 0.68 -2.88
C LYS A 215 9.57 -0.73 -2.32
N GLU A 216 8.94 -1.70 -2.97
CA GLU A 216 8.97 -3.10 -2.54
C GLU A 216 10.16 -3.81 -3.19
N TYR A 217 10.87 -4.59 -2.37
CA TYR A 217 11.98 -5.44 -2.78
C TYR A 217 11.69 -6.88 -2.35
N ILE A 218 12.03 -7.83 -3.20
CA ILE A 218 11.98 -9.26 -2.91
C ILE A 218 13.32 -9.86 -3.30
N ASP A 219 13.97 -10.53 -2.35
CA ASP A 219 15.34 -11.06 -2.49
C ASP A 219 16.32 -9.99 -3.04
N GLY A 220 16.21 -8.75 -2.54
CA GLY A 220 17.03 -7.61 -2.97
C GLY A 220 16.66 -6.99 -4.33
N ASN A 221 15.71 -7.55 -5.07
CA ASN A 221 15.29 -7.05 -6.38
C ASN A 221 14.03 -6.18 -6.28
N PRO A 222 13.93 -5.05 -7.00
CA PRO A 222 12.71 -4.25 -7.04
C PRO A 222 11.52 -5.06 -7.56
N SER A 223 10.49 -5.20 -6.73
CA SER A 223 9.27 -5.97 -7.07
C SER A 223 8.05 -5.07 -7.31
N GLY A 224 8.08 -3.81 -6.88
CA GLY A 224 6.94 -2.93 -7.07
C GLY A 224 6.96 -1.67 -6.20
N VAL A 225 5.77 -1.08 -6.05
CA VAL A 225 5.52 0.14 -5.27
C VAL A 225 4.48 -0.13 -4.19
N GLY A 226 4.88 0.06 -2.94
CA GLY A 226 4.04 0.01 -1.74
C GLY A 226 3.24 1.29 -1.54
N LYS A 227 3.01 1.74 -0.30
CA LYS A 227 2.17 2.91 -0.02
C LYS A 227 2.80 4.22 -0.51
N LEU A 228 1.97 5.14 -1.00
CA LEU A 228 2.36 6.55 -1.15
C LEU A 228 2.22 7.20 0.23
N LEU A 229 3.31 7.72 0.79
CA LEU A 229 3.35 8.32 2.12
C LEU A 229 3.08 9.82 2.05
N GLY A 230 3.63 10.51 1.05
CA GLY A 230 3.43 11.94 0.87
C GLY A 230 3.53 12.38 -0.58
N ALA A 231 2.77 13.40 -0.92
CA ALA A 231 2.84 14.06 -2.23
C ALA A 231 2.88 15.58 -2.07
N TYR A 232 3.63 16.22 -2.96
CA TYR A 232 3.67 17.66 -3.13
C TYR A 232 3.42 18.01 -4.59
N PHE A 233 2.69 19.10 -4.80
CA PHE A 233 2.49 19.67 -6.12
C PHE A 233 2.49 21.19 -6.06
N ALA A 234 3.23 21.82 -6.96
CA ALA A 234 3.23 23.26 -7.14
C ALA A 234 2.78 23.62 -8.54
N THR A 235 1.74 24.45 -8.63
CA THR A 235 1.18 24.94 -9.90
C THR A 235 0.64 26.35 -9.75
N GLY A 236 0.90 27.21 -10.74
CA GLY A 236 0.41 28.60 -10.73
C GLY A 236 0.82 29.42 -9.49
N GLY A 237 1.97 29.11 -8.88
CA GLY A 237 2.45 29.76 -7.65
C GLY A 237 1.81 29.27 -6.36
N GLN A 238 0.92 28.27 -6.41
CA GLN A 238 0.28 27.67 -5.25
C GLN A 238 0.88 26.29 -4.96
N GLU A 239 1.12 26.00 -3.68
CA GLU A 239 1.63 24.71 -3.20
C GLU A 239 0.52 23.87 -2.58
N TYR A 240 0.58 22.56 -2.82
CA TYR A 240 -0.34 21.56 -2.31
C TYR A 240 0.46 20.40 -1.71
N TYR A 241 0.12 20.02 -0.49
CA TYR A 241 0.71 18.87 0.20
C TYR A 241 -0.38 17.87 0.57
N ALA A 242 -0.06 16.59 0.45
CA ALA A 242 -0.88 15.47 0.91
C ALA A 242 -0.01 14.56 1.78
N TYR A 243 -0.48 14.26 2.98
CA TYR A 243 0.19 13.41 3.97
C TYR A 243 -0.67 12.20 4.27
N TYR A 244 -0.16 11.00 4.01
CA TYR A 244 -0.86 9.77 4.39
C TYR A 244 -0.82 9.62 5.90
N TYR A 245 -1.99 9.41 6.50
CA TYR A 245 -2.15 9.15 7.93
C TYR A 245 -3.18 8.04 8.13
N GLU A 246 -2.83 7.10 9.00
CA GLU A 246 -3.65 5.92 9.31
C GLU A 246 -3.61 5.62 10.82
N ASN A 247 -4.79 5.50 11.41
CA ASN A 247 -5.03 4.95 12.75
C ASN A 247 -6.45 4.34 12.77
N ASP A 248 -6.96 3.96 13.95
CA ASP A 248 -8.30 3.34 14.07
C ASP A 248 -9.45 4.23 13.58
N LYS A 249 -9.27 5.56 13.54
CA LYS A 249 -10.30 6.57 13.23
C LYS A 249 -10.09 7.24 11.86
N TYR A 250 -8.83 7.46 11.47
CA TYR A 250 -8.44 8.20 10.28
C TYR A 250 -7.68 7.28 9.34
N HIS A 251 -8.00 7.36 8.06
CA HIS A 251 -7.29 6.63 7.03
C HIS A 251 -7.34 7.43 5.73
N GLY A 252 -6.18 7.78 5.18
CA GLY A 252 -6.06 8.43 3.87
C GLY A 252 -5.12 9.63 3.90
N PHE A 253 -5.27 10.52 2.92
CA PHE A 253 -4.45 11.72 2.80
C PHE A 253 -5.09 12.92 3.48
N PHE A 254 -4.26 13.72 4.14
CA PHE A 254 -4.64 14.94 4.83
C PHE A 254 -3.72 16.10 4.43
N ASP A 255 -4.23 17.32 4.50
CA ASP A 255 -3.44 18.53 4.26
C ASP A 255 -2.70 19.01 5.52
N ASP A 256 -2.04 20.16 5.42
CA ASP A 256 -1.27 20.75 6.52
C ASP A 256 -2.04 21.03 7.82
N GLN A 257 -3.36 21.20 7.69
CA GLN A 257 -4.26 21.49 8.81
C GLN A 257 -4.96 20.22 9.31
N GLY A 258 -4.61 19.05 8.79
CA GLY A 258 -5.26 17.79 9.15
C GLY A 258 -6.65 17.66 8.53
N ARG A 259 -6.95 18.41 7.46
CA ARG A 259 -8.21 18.26 6.72
C ARG A 259 -8.05 17.12 5.71
N PRO A 260 -9.03 16.21 5.60
CA PRO A 260 -8.94 15.12 4.64
C PRO A 260 -8.86 15.70 3.23
N MET A 261 -7.97 15.14 2.41
CA MET A 261 -7.79 15.57 1.02
C MET A 261 -8.96 15.17 0.13
N VAL A 262 -9.91 14.36 0.62
CA VAL A 262 -11.11 13.97 -0.11
C VAL A 262 -12.12 15.12 -0.13
N ARG A 263 -12.55 15.58 -1.32
CA ARG A 263 -13.65 16.56 -1.43
C ARG A 263 -14.95 15.93 -0.95
N GLN A 264 -15.82 16.74 -0.34
CA GLN A 264 -17.19 16.33 -0.02
C GLN A 264 -17.90 15.74 -1.24
N PHE A 265 -17.57 16.21 -2.46
CA PHE A 265 -18.09 15.68 -3.73
C PHE A 265 -16.98 15.43 -4.77
N LEU A 266 -17.04 14.28 -5.45
CA LEU A 266 -16.37 14.01 -6.73
C LEU A 266 -16.80 15.02 -7.78
N MET A 267 -15.85 15.45 -8.60
CA MET A 267 -16.09 16.39 -9.71
C MET A 267 -16.90 15.77 -10.86
N SER A 268 -16.79 14.45 -11.03
CA SER A 268 -17.49 13.68 -12.06
C SER A 268 -18.14 12.44 -11.46
N PRO A 269 -19.34 12.05 -11.92
CA PRO A 269 -19.96 10.79 -11.56
C PRO A 269 -19.47 9.59 -12.40
N ILE A 270 -18.51 9.81 -13.31
CA ILE A 270 -17.92 8.78 -14.18
C ILE A 270 -16.39 8.79 -13.97
N SER A 271 -15.83 7.64 -13.62
CA SER A 271 -14.37 7.44 -13.45
C SER A 271 -13.66 6.98 -14.73
N ALA A 272 -14.39 6.38 -15.69
CA ALA A 272 -13.86 6.00 -16.99
C ALA A 272 -13.68 7.23 -17.90
N ARG A 273 -13.11 7.05 -19.10
CA ARG A 273 -13.02 8.13 -20.11
C ARG A 273 -14.40 8.70 -20.41
N TYR A 274 -14.57 10.01 -20.21
CA TYR A 274 -15.79 10.74 -20.50
C TYR A 274 -15.48 12.05 -21.22
N ARG A 275 -16.52 12.65 -21.83
CA ARG A 275 -16.49 14.03 -22.31
C ARG A 275 -17.72 14.77 -21.82
N ILE A 276 -17.53 16.01 -21.35
CA ILE A 276 -18.66 16.90 -21.08
C ILE A 276 -19.29 17.31 -22.40
N SER A 277 -20.50 16.81 -22.69
CA SER A 277 -21.23 17.11 -23.92
C SER A 277 -22.10 18.36 -23.79
N SER A 278 -22.62 18.64 -22.59
CA SER A 278 -23.36 19.86 -22.27
C SER A 278 -23.13 20.27 -20.82
N ARG A 279 -22.87 21.55 -20.56
CA ARG A 279 -22.73 22.09 -19.20
C ARG A 279 -24.06 22.60 -18.66
N TYR A 280 -24.11 22.82 -17.35
CA TYR A 280 -25.18 23.59 -16.71
C TYR A 280 -25.29 24.96 -17.37
N ASN A 281 -26.47 25.28 -17.89
CA ASN A 281 -26.74 26.56 -18.53
C ASN A 281 -28.21 26.94 -18.34
N PRO A 282 -28.53 27.94 -17.50
CA PRO A 282 -29.90 28.35 -17.24
C PRO A 282 -30.59 28.98 -18.46
N SER A 283 -29.84 29.29 -19.52
CA SER A 283 -30.34 29.95 -20.74
C SER A 283 -29.71 29.34 -22.01
N ARG A 284 -29.62 28.00 -22.10
CA ARG A 284 -29.09 27.32 -23.30
C ARG A 284 -29.99 27.61 -24.50
N PHE A 285 -29.41 28.15 -25.57
CA PHE A 285 -30.11 28.32 -26.84
C PHE A 285 -30.25 26.96 -27.53
N HIS A 286 -31.48 26.58 -27.88
CA HIS A 286 -31.77 25.35 -28.60
C HIS A 286 -31.67 25.64 -30.12
N PRO A 287 -30.64 25.14 -30.83
CA PRO A 287 -30.37 25.57 -32.20
C PRO A 287 -31.50 25.22 -33.18
N VAL A 288 -32.18 24.08 -32.97
CA VAL A 288 -33.30 23.65 -33.83
C VAL A 288 -34.59 24.41 -33.54
N LEU A 289 -35.01 24.45 -32.27
CA LEU A 289 -36.28 25.08 -31.85
C LEU A 289 -36.19 26.61 -31.75
N LYS A 290 -34.99 27.20 -31.85
CA LYS A 290 -34.70 28.63 -31.66
C LYS A 290 -35.21 29.23 -30.33
N ILE A 291 -35.47 28.40 -29.32
CA ILE A 291 -35.89 28.83 -27.98
C ILE A 291 -34.74 28.72 -26.98
N ARG A 292 -34.75 29.54 -25.94
CA ARG A 292 -33.90 29.35 -24.76
C ARG A 292 -34.55 28.35 -23.84
N ARG A 293 -33.85 27.26 -23.53
CA ARG A 293 -34.30 26.22 -22.60
C ARG A 293 -33.18 25.91 -21.62
N ALA A 294 -33.47 26.03 -20.32
CA ALA A 294 -32.49 25.74 -19.30
C ALA A 294 -32.02 24.28 -19.36
N HIS A 295 -30.71 24.08 -19.26
CA HIS A 295 -30.11 22.79 -18.95
C HIS A 295 -29.60 22.86 -17.51
N LEU A 296 -30.35 22.26 -16.57
CA LEU A 296 -30.09 22.37 -15.13
C LEU A 296 -29.25 21.21 -14.59
N GLY A 297 -28.31 20.76 -15.41
CA GLY A 297 -27.37 19.69 -15.10
C GLY A 297 -26.16 19.75 -16.02
N THR A 298 -25.24 18.81 -15.85
CA THR A 298 -24.08 18.62 -16.70
C THR A 298 -24.15 17.22 -17.29
N ASP A 299 -24.03 17.13 -18.61
CA ASP A 299 -24.11 15.88 -19.36
C ASP A 299 -22.69 15.34 -19.58
N PHE A 300 -22.44 14.17 -18.99
CA PHE A 300 -21.21 13.41 -19.16
C PHE A 300 -21.47 12.30 -20.17
N ALA A 301 -20.99 12.49 -21.40
CA ALA A 301 -21.06 11.49 -22.45
C ALA A 301 -19.99 10.41 -22.21
N ALA A 302 -20.44 9.16 -22.19
CA ALA A 302 -19.62 7.96 -22.00
C ALA A 302 -20.34 6.77 -22.66
N ASP A 303 -19.62 5.67 -22.85
CA ASP A 303 -20.16 4.50 -23.52
C ASP A 303 -21.36 3.89 -22.75
N TYR A 304 -22.31 3.32 -23.49
CA TYR A 304 -23.48 2.68 -22.92
C TYR A 304 -23.08 1.54 -21.97
N GLY A 305 -23.58 1.56 -20.74
CA GLY A 305 -23.20 0.60 -19.69
C GLY A 305 -22.04 1.03 -18.81
N THR A 306 -21.39 2.17 -19.07
CA THR A 306 -20.33 2.70 -18.19
C THR A 306 -20.85 2.86 -16.75
N PRO A 307 -20.12 2.41 -15.71
CA PRO A 307 -20.53 2.60 -14.33
C PRO A 307 -20.71 4.08 -13.96
N ILE A 308 -21.84 4.39 -13.31
CA ILE A 308 -22.13 5.70 -12.71
C ILE A 308 -21.90 5.57 -11.21
N GLN A 309 -21.12 6.47 -10.63
CA GLN A 309 -20.73 6.49 -9.23
C GLN A 309 -21.49 7.58 -8.45
N ALA A 310 -21.78 7.30 -7.18
CA ALA A 310 -22.19 8.33 -6.22
C ALA A 310 -21.05 9.32 -6.03
N THR A 311 -21.33 10.61 -6.18
CA THR A 311 -20.29 11.65 -6.08
C THR A 311 -19.95 11.98 -4.63
N ALA A 312 -20.73 11.51 -3.66
CA ALA A 312 -20.47 11.69 -2.24
C ALA A 312 -21.20 10.62 -1.43
N ASP A 313 -20.80 10.44 -0.18
CA ASP A 313 -21.54 9.65 0.80
C ASP A 313 -22.98 10.16 0.93
N GLY A 314 -23.93 9.25 1.08
CA GLY A 314 -25.32 9.66 1.22
C GLY A 314 -26.31 8.52 1.30
N THR A 315 -27.58 8.87 1.25
CA THR A 315 -28.70 7.92 1.23
C THR A 315 -29.50 8.11 -0.05
N VAL A 316 -29.75 7.01 -0.77
CA VAL A 316 -30.63 7.00 -1.93
C VAL A 316 -32.04 7.34 -1.48
N ILE A 317 -32.57 8.49 -1.92
CA ILE A 317 -33.94 8.93 -1.61
C ILE A 317 -34.92 8.58 -2.72
N MET A 318 -34.42 8.30 -3.93
CA MET A 318 -35.24 7.87 -5.06
C MET A 318 -34.41 7.00 -6.01
N ALA A 319 -34.99 5.90 -6.49
CA ALA A 319 -34.52 5.14 -7.63
C ALA A 319 -35.76 4.73 -8.43
N SER A 320 -36.03 5.42 -9.55
CA SER A 320 -37.30 5.30 -10.26
C SER A 320 -37.16 5.67 -11.74
N TYR A 321 -38.25 5.54 -12.48
CA TYR A 321 -38.36 5.90 -13.88
C TYR A 321 -39.36 7.04 -14.09
N THR A 322 -39.01 8.04 -14.90
CA THR A 322 -39.99 8.98 -15.47
C THR A 322 -39.74 9.22 -16.95
N LYS A 323 -40.76 9.69 -17.68
CA LYS A 323 -40.64 9.99 -19.11
C LYS A 323 -39.53 11.01 -19.43
N GLY A 324 -39.34 12.00 -18.56
CA GLY A 324 -38.31 13.02 -18.74
C GLY A 324 -36.91 12.52 -18.35
N ASN A 325 -36.78 11.92 -17.17
CA ASN A 325 -35.49 11.57 -16.60
C ASN A 325 -34.95 10.22 -17.08
N GLY A 326 -35.82 9.36 -17.62
CA GLY A 326 -35.51 7.94 -17.78
C GLY A 326 -35.41 7.26 -16.42
N ASN A 327 -34.60 6.20 -16.34
CA ASN A 327 -34.18 5.63 -15.07
C ASN A 327 -33.23 6.61 -14.39
N PHE A 328 -33.53 6.96 -13.14
CA PHE A 328 -32.70 7.90 -12.39
C PHE A 328 -32.58 7.50 -10.92
N VAL A 329 -31.47 7.92 -10.33
CA VAL A 329 -31.21 7.84 -8.89
C VAL A 329 -31.11 9.27 -8.35
N LYS A 330 -31.68 9.52 -7.17
CA LYS A 330 -31.49 10.75 -6.41
C LYS A 330 -30.95 10.41 -5.02
N ILE A 331 -29.90 11.10 -4.60
CA ILE A 331 -29.16 10.84 -3.38
C ILE A 331 -29.17 12.10 -2.52
N ARG A 332 -29.47 11.95 -1.24
CA ARG A 332 -29.31 13.01 -0.24
C ARG A 332 -28.03 12.78 0.52
N HIS A 333 -27.20 13.82 0.61
CA HIS A 333 -25.91 13.75 1.28
C HIS A 333 -25.99 14.30 2.70
N ASP A 334 -26.64 15.45 2.85
CA ASP A 334 -26.91 16.09 4.14
C ASP A 334 -28.21 16.94 4.08
N LYS A 335 -28.38 17.89 5.01
CA LYS A 335 -29.53 18.80 5.04
C LYS A 335 -29.53 19.83 3.89
N THR A 336 -28.39 20.02 3.23
CA THR A 336 -28.13 21.07 2.26
C THR A 336 -28.02 20.52 0.83
N PHE A 337 -27.39 19.37 0.65
CA PHE A 337 -26.98 18.87 -0.66
C PHE A 337 -27.69 17.58 -1.08
N GLU A 338 -28.12 17.56 -2.34
CA GLU A 338 -28.64 16.36 -3.01
C GLU A 338 -28.06 16.27 -4.44
N THR A 339 -27.92 15.06 -4.96
CA THR A 339 -27.50 14.81 -6.34
C THR A 339 -28.51 13.93 -7.06
N GLN A 340 -28.57 14.07 -8.39
CA GLN A 340 -29.47 13.29 -9.23
C GLN A 340 -28.75 12.86 -10.52
N TYR A 341 -28.97 11.61 -10.91
CA TYR A 341 -28.26 10.94 -11.99
C TYR A 341 -29.31 10.33 -12.94
N LEU A 342 -29.40 10.85 -14.16
CA LEU A 342 -30.49 10.55 -15.09
C LEU A 342 -30.06 9.63 -16.24
N HIS A 343 -31.03 9.21 -17.04
CA HIS A 343 -30.88 8.51 -18.31
C HIS A 343 -30.21 7.14 -18.20
N MET A 344 -30.21 6.54 -17.01
CA MET A 344 -29.52 5.27 -16.77
C MET A 344 -30.11 4.13 -17.61
N LYS A 345 -29.27 3.17 -17.99
CA LYS A 345 -29.72 1.88 -18.52
C LYS A 345 -30.48 1.10 -17.45
N GLY A 346 -29.96 1.13 -16.23
CA GLY A 346 -30.49 0.42 -15.07
C GLY A 346 -29.68 0.73 -13.82
N PHE A 347 -30.19 0.28 -12.68
CA PHE A 347 -29.57 0.48 -11.37
C PHE A 347 -28.57 -0.63 -11.04
N ALA A 348 -27.57 -0.31 -10.23
CA ALA A 348 -26.67 -1.32 -9.69
C ALA A 348 -27.40 -2.18 -8.64
N LYS A 349 -26.87 -3.37 -8.35
CA LYS A 349 -27.47 -4.30 -7.38
C LYS A 349 -27.60 -3.63 -6.00
N GLY A 350 -28.79 -3.72 -5.41
CA GLY A 350 -29.08 -3.18 -4.07
C GLY A 350 -29.38 -1.69 -4.01
N ILE A 351 -29.37 -0.98 -5.14
CA ILE A 351 -29.73 0.44 -5.20
C ILE A 351 -31.25 0.59 -5.22
N ARG A 352 -31.79 1.10 -4.12
CA ARG A 352 -33.22 1.39 -3.89
C ARG A 352 -33.36 2.50 -2.84
N PRO A 353 -34.53 3.13 -2.69
CA PRO A 353 -34.75 4.11 -1.63
C PRO A 353 -34.37 3.53 -0.25
N GLY A 354 -33.64 4.30 0.54
CA GLY A 354 -33.11 3.93 1.86
C GLY A 354 -31.69 3.33 1.85
N THR A 355 -31.16 2.94 0.69
CA THR A 355 -29.78 2.40 0.60
C THR A 355 -28.76 3.50 0.91
N ARG A 356 -27.88 3.26 1.89
CA ARG A 356 -26.68 4.09 2.10
C ARG A 356 -25.65 3.79 1.02
N VAL A 357 -25.04 4.82 0.48
CA VAL A 357 -23.96 4.70 -0.49
C VAL A 357 -22.74 5.47 -0.03
N ARG A 358 -21.56 4.97 -0.42
CA ARG A 358 -20.30 5.68 -0.25
C ARG A 358 -19.94 6.44 -1.52
N GLN A 359 -19.18 7.51 -1.38
CA GLN A 359 -18.54 8.20 -2.50
C GLN A 359 -17.77 7.17 -3.37
N GLY A 360 -17.89 7.28 -4.69
CA GLY A 360 -17.28 6.34 -5.64
C GLY A 360 -18.02 5.02 -5.82
N GLN A 361 -19.03 4.71 -4.98
CA GLN A 361 -19.82 3.49 -5.12
C GLN A 361 -20.66 3.53 -6.40
N THR A 362 -20.62 2.45 -7.19
CA THR A 362 -21.47 2.31 -8.38
C THR A 362 -22.95 2.27 -8.01
N ILE A 363 -23.74 3.19 -8.55
CA ILE A 363 -25.18 3.32 -8.32
C ILE A 363 -26.04 2.89 -9.52
N GLY A 364 -25.44 2.81 -10.70
CA GLY A 364 -26.12 2.45 -11.93
C GLY A 364 -25.18 2.51 -13.11
N TYR A 365 -25.76 2.48 -14.31
CA TYR A 365 -24.98 2.41 -15.55
C TYR A 365 -25.52 3.39 -16.58
N VAL A 366 -24.60 4.02 -17.32
CA VAL A 366 -24.90 4.96 -18.40
C VAL A 366 -25.86 4.32 -19.39
N GLY A 367 -26.87 5.08 -19.80
CA GLY A 367 -27.85 4.65 -20.77
C GLY A 367 -28.32 5.81 -21.63
N SER A 368 -29.49 5.64 -22.23
CA SER A 368 -30.17 6.66 -23.04
C SER A 368 -31.68 6.59 -22.82
N THR A 369 -32.12 6.33 -21.59
CA THR A 369 -33.55 6.21 -21.25
C THR A 369 -34.20 7.58 -21.02
N GLY A 370 -35.52 7.68 -21.22
CA GLY A 370 -36.24 8.94 -21.10
C GLY A 370 -35.88 9.92 -22.22
N LEU A 371 -35.79 11.21 -21.89
CA LEU A 371 -35.49 12.25 -22.86
C LEU A 371 -33.96 12.42 -23.04
N ALA A 372 -33.33 11.49 -23.76
CA ALA A 372 -31.91 11.49 -24.08
C ALA A 372 -31.66 11.30 -25.58
N THR A 373 -30.71 12.04 -26.16
CA THR A 373 -30.36 11.93 -27.59
C THR A 373 -29.29 10.88 -27.88
N GLY A 374 -28.65 10.34 -26.85
CA GLY A 374 -27.61 9.32 -26.96
C GLY A 374 -27.05 8.96 -25.58
N PRO A 375 -26.11 8.00 -25.50
CA PRO A 375 -25.55 7.54 -24.23
C PRO A 375 -24.84 8.65 -23.43
N HIS A 376 -25.38 9.00 -22.27
CA HIS A 376 -24.77 9.91 -21.31
C HIS A 376 -25.43 9.77 -19.93
N VAL A 377 -24.80 10.34 -18.90
CA VAL A 377 -25.47 10.65 -17.63
C VAL A 377 -25.69 12.15 -17.52
N CYS A 378 -26.94 12.58 -17.32
CA CYS A 378 -27.25 13.95 -16.95
C CYS A 378 -27.16 14.06 -15.41
N TYR A 379 -26.10 14.70 -14.94
CA TYR A 379 -25.82 14.91 -13.52
C TYR A 379 -26.38 16.24 -13.06
N ARG A 380 -27.20 16.23 -12.01
CA ARG A 380 -27.82 17.43 -11.45
C ARG A 380 -27.43 17.57 -10.00
N PHE A 381 -26.93 18.75 -9.65
CA PHE A 381 -26.52 19.08 -8.30
C PHE A 381 -27.53 20.03 -7.67
N TRP A 382 -27.94 19.75 -6.44
CA TRP A 382 -28.94 20.52 -5.71
C TRP A 382 -28.34 21.06 -4.40
N LYS A 383 -28.55 22.34 -4.14
CA LYS A 383 -28.26 22.99 -2.86
C LYS A 383 -29.53 23.67 -2.35
N ASN A 384 -29.97 23.32 -1.15
CA ASN A 384 -31.19 23.84 -0.52
C ASN A 384 -32.41 23.77 -1.47
N GLY A 385 -32.58 22.64 -2.15
CA GLY A 385 -33.69 22.40 -3.07
C GLY A 385 -33.59 23.10 -4.43
N LYS A 386 -32.50 23.83 -4.74
CA LYS A 386 -32.28 24.49 -6.04
C LYS A 386 -31.15 23.82 -6.82
N GLN A 387 -31.37 23.61 -8.12
CA GLN A 387 -30.33 23.11 -9.03
C GLN A 387 -29.28 24.18 -9.30
N ILE A 388 -28.01 23.80 -9.22
CA ILE A 388 -26.86 24.70 -9.41
C ILE A 388 -25.76 24.01 -10.22
N ASP A 389 -24.81 24.78 -10.73
CA ASP A 389 -23.64 24.26 -11.44
C ASP A 389 -22.58 23.76 -10.44
N PRO A 390 -22.35 22.45 -10.32
CA PRO A 390 -21.35 21.92 -9.39
C PRO A 390 -19.92 22.33 -9.79
N LEU A 391 -19.65 22.59 -11.07
CA LEU A 391 -18.32 22.94 -11.56
C LEU A 391 -17.91 24.39 -11.22
N ARG A 392 -18.84 25.19 -10.69
CA ARG A 392 -18.61 26.56 -10.24
C ARG A 392 -18.66 26.69 -8.72
N LEU A 393 -18.90 25.60 -7.99
CA LEU A 393 -18.90 25.62 -6.55
C LEU A 393 -17.48 25.48 -6.03
N ASN A 394 -17.04 26.48 -5.28
CA ASN A 394 -15.93 26.33 -4.36
C ASN A 394 -16.51 25.77 -3.05
N PHE A 395 -16.36 24.46 -2.82
CA PHE A 395 -16.75 23.89 -1.52
C PHE A 395 -15.76 24.40 -0.47
N PRO A 396 -16.23 24.79 0.72
CA PRO A 396 -15.30 24.99 1.83
C PRO A 396 -14.49 23.70 2.02
N PRO A 397 -13.20 23.81 2.38
CA PRO A 397 -12.42 22.63 2.67
C PRO A 397 -13.10 21.84 3.81
N PRO A 398 -13.00 20.51 3.82
CA PRO A 398 -13.58 19.72 4.90
C PRO A 398 -13.01 20.15 6.25
N GLU A 399 -13.79 19.95 7.31
CA GLU A 399 -13.33 20.23 8.66
C GLU A 399 -12.07 19.41 8.98
N PRO A 400 -11.11 19.97 9.73
CA PRO A 400 -9.93 19.24 10.16
C PRO A 400 -10.31 18.09 11.10
N MET A 401 -9.36 17.17 11.30
CA MET A 401 -9.44 16.24 12.42
C MET A 401 -9.65 16.95 13.76
N ALA A 402 -10.20 16.24 14.74
CA ALA A 402 -10.48 16.82 16.05
C ALA A 402 -9.18 17.34 16.68
N GLU A 403 -9.26 18.41 17.46
CA GLU A 403 -8.08 19.06 18.05
C GLU A 403 -7.23 18.10 18.88
N GLU A 404 -7.87 17.12 19.53
CA GLU A 404 -7.24 16.04 20.30
C GLU A 404 -6.38 15.08 19.45
N ASP A 405 -6.67 14.95 18.16
CA ASP A 405 -5.98 14.04 17.24
C ASP A 405 -4.82 14.74 16.48
N LEU A 406 -4.84 16.07 16.41
CA LEU A 406 -3.82 16.87 15.70
C LEU A 406 -2.38 16.61 16.17
N PRO A 407 -2.06 16.44 17.47
CA PRO A 407 -0.69 16.20 17.90
C PRO A 407 -0.08 14.93 17.28
N ALA A 408 -0.83 13.82 17.26
CA ALA A 408 -0.37 12.55 16.70
C ALA A 408 -0.19 12.65 15.17
N PHE A 409 -1.14 13.29 14.49
CA PHE A 409 -1.02 13.58 13.06
C PHE A 409 0.18 14.48 12.75
N ASN A 410 0.42 15.52 13.55
CA ASN A 410 1.52 16.47 13.32
C ASN A 410 2.90 15.81 13.37
N VAL A 411 3.08 14.77 14.19
CA VAL A 411 4.34 13.98 14.20
C VAL A 411 4.57 13.33 12.83
N VAL A 412 3.57 12.60 12.33
CA VAL A 412 3.64 11.91 11.02
C VAL A 412 3.77 12.91 9.87
N LYS A 413 2.95 13.97 9.89
CA LYS A 413 3.01 15.07 8.92
C LYS A 413 4.42 15.66 8.84
N ASN A 414 5.02 16.00 9.98
CA ASN A 414 6.33 16.65 9.99
C ASN A 414 7.43 15.70 9.47
N GLN A 415 7.36 14.41 9.78
CA GLN A 415 8.28 13.41 9.21
C GLN A 415 8.18 13.36 7.68
N ILE A 416 6.97 13.22 7.14
CA ILE A 416 6.74 13.16 5.69
C ILE A 416 7.11 14.49 5.03
N ARG A 417 6.76 15.63 5.63
CA ARG A 417 7.09 16.97 5.12
C ARG A 417 8.60 17.19 5.05
N ASN A 418 9.34 16.72 6.05
CA ASN A 418 10.80 16.77 6.02
C ASN A 418 11.36 15.91 4.87
N MET A 419 10.82 14.71 4.63
CA MET A 419 11.23 13.88 3.50
C MET A 419 10.91 14.56 2.15
N LEU A 420 9.77 15.24 2.01
CA LEU A 420 9.42 16.03 0.82
C LEU A 420 10.25 17.32 0.65
N GLY A 421 10.92 17.77 1.71
CA GLY A 421 11.66 19.05 1.76
C GLY A 421 13.18 18.91 1.85
N THR A 422 13.73 17.70 1.96
CA THR A 422 15.18 17.48 2.12
C THR A 422 15.73 16.88 0.82
N LYS A 423 16.25 17.72 -0.06
CA LYS A 423 17.18 17.25 -1.10
C LYS A 423 18.34 16.54 -0.40
N VAL A 424 18.50 15.24 -0.64
CA VAL A 424 19.82 14.61 -0.67
C VAL A 424 20.07 14.17 -2.11
N ILE A 425 20.72 15.05 -2.87
CA ILE A 425 21.32 14.71 -4.17
C ILE A 425 22.80 14.41 -3.92
N SER A 426 23.24 13.18 -4.16
CA SER A 426 24.06 12.84 -5.34
C SER A 426 24.56 11.38 -5.31
N PRO A 427 24.85 10.80 -6.50
CA PRO A 427 25.32 9.43 -6.67
C PRO A 427 26.83 9.33 -6.40
N ILE A 428 27.31 8.18 -5.92
CA ILE A 428 28.61 7.54 -6.26
C ILE A 428 28.70 6.18 -5.55
N ASN A 429 29.29 5.24 -6.26
CA ASN A 429 29.60 3.87 -5.90
C ASN A 429 30.24 3.65 -4.51
N SER A 430 29.98 2.41 -4.05
CA SER A 430 30.86 1.53 -3.28
C SER A 430 31.29 1.95 -1.87
N SER A 431 30.76 1.15 -0.94
CA SER A 431 31.31 0.75 0.36
C SER A 431 31.08 1.66 1.58
N MET A 432 30.58 0.98 2.64
CA MET A 432 30.49 1.34 4.07
C MET A 432 29.19 2.01 4.55
N PRO A 433 28.77 1.76 5.82
CA PRO A 433 28.57 0.48 6.47
C PRO A 433 27.13 0.35 7.02
N VAL A 434 26.66 -0.88 7.20
CA VAL A 434 25.39 -1.20 7.87
C VAL A 434 25.49 -0.79 9.34
N ILE A 435 24.64 0.15 9.79
CA ILE A 435 24.48 0.44 11.22
C ILE A 435 23.70 -0.71 11.84
N ALA A 436 24.43 -1.69 12.37
CA ALA A 436 23.91 -2.67 13.31
C ALA A 436 23.62 -1.97 14.64
N ASN A 437 22.46 -2.29 15.23
CA ASN A 437 22.14 -1.95 16.62
C ASN A 437 23.29 -2.41 17.54
N GLN A 438 23.96 -1.46 18.19
CA GLN A 438 24.90 -1.77 19.27
C GLN A 438 24.16 -1.75 20.61
N VAL A 439 23.90 -2.95 21.11
CA VAL A 439 23.81 -3.22 22.55
C VAL A 439 25.21 -3.08 23.12
N GLN A 440 25.39 -2.20 24.12
CA GLN A 440 26.66 -2.04 24.82
C GLN A 440 27.01 -3.31 25.61
N PRO A 441 28.27 -3.79 25.58
CA PRO A 441 28.82 -4.62 26.63
C PRO A 441 29.59 -3.78 27.64
N VAL A 442 29.35 -4.11 28.91
CA VAL A 442 30.10 -3.65 30.08
C VAL A 442 31.48 -4.31 30.07
N GLU A 443 32.52 -3.49 30.26
CA GLU A 443 33.91 -3.88 30.41
C GLU A 443 34.18 -4.38 31.85
N PRO A 444 35.03 -5.40 32.04
CA PRO A 444 35.73 -5.55 33.30
C PRO A 444 37.24 -5.39 33.12
N GLU A 445 37.79 -4.45 33.88
CA GLU A 445 39.20 -4.30 34.18
C GLU A 445 39.79 -5.58 34.80
N ALA A 446 41.07 -5.85 34.53
CA ALA A 446 42.08 -6.05 35.59
C ALA A 446 43.51 -6.26 35.04
N LYS A 447 44.41 -5.34 35.42
CA LYS A 447 45.68 -5.57 36.16
C LYS A 447 46.75 -6.47 35.50
N THR A 448 48.06 -6.24 35.53
CA THR A 448 49.02 -5.59 36.45
C THR A 448 50.40 -5.75 35.74
N ASP A 449 51.39 -4.85 35.81
CA ASP A 449 52.48 -4.72 36.80
C ASP A 449 53.55 -3.82 36.11
N ALA A 450 54.16 -2.80 36.75
CA ALA A 450 55.45 -2.86 37.48
C ALA A 450 56.57 -3.57 36.67
N LEU A 451 57.81 -3.09 36.48
CA LEU A 451 58.70 -2.12 37.13
C LEU A 451 59.93 -1.93 36.20
N ASP A 452 60.74 -0.91 36.54
CA ASP A 452 62.11 -0.58 36.09
C ASP A 452 62.35 0.13 34.74
#